data_AF-A0A819NT23-F1
#
_entry.id   AF-A0A819NT23-F1
#
_cell.length_a   1.000
_cell.length_b   1.000
_cell.length_c   1.000
_cell.angle_alpha   90.00
_cell.angle_beta   90.00
_cell.angle_gamma   90.00
#
_symmetry.space_group_name_H-M   'P 1'
#
loop_
_entity.id
_entity.type
_entity.pdbx_description
1 polymer ?
#
loop_
_entity_poly.entity_id
_entity_poly.type
_entity_poly.pdbx_seq_one_letter_code
_entity_poly.pdbx_strand_id
1 'polypeptide(L)'
;MKFSFEGNIIDPMDVVNGISLQSLQKRLEQSHLSRNEIERAKRAQAIQYPSGIEPIGSDGLRLFLLSHDIFQQSIRFDPTQFDYVSRYCNKFWNAYKYVKEFALADMNFHNENILNINYDQIEKLVENRLVDRWILNELNKTIGKINDCLKNYTFHLAIVRLRDSFIKDFCDFYIEFSKIPIKQQSIDKIKSNVQILLYFLLKQYLILYHPFLPAMTEELWQDLTNGKQGYLIHQLYPTIKKIEK
;
A
#
# COMPACT_ATOMS: atom_id res chain seq x y z
N MET A 1 -2.96 39.88 -10.34
CA MET A 1 -2.88 39.14 -9.06
C MET A 1 -1.61 38.29 -9.11
N LYS A 2 -0.49 38.74 -8.50
CA LYS A 2 0.75 37.95 -8.45
C LYS A 2 0.56 36.89 -7.37
N PHE A 3 0.35 35.64 -7.77
CA PHE A 3 0.45 34.52 -6.85
C PHE A 3 1.94 34.35 -6.51
N SER A 4 2.38 34.83 -5.35
CA SER A 4 3.73 34.60 -4.85
C SER A 4 3.82 33.14 -4.38
N PHE A 5 4.09 32.23 -5.31
CA PHE A 5 4.35 30.82 -4.97
C PHE A 5 5.67 30.65 -4.21
N GLU A 6 6.57 31.63 -4.25
CA GLU A 6 7.95 31.54 -3.73
C GLU A 6 8.07 31.31 -2.20
N GLY A 7 7.03 31.58 -1.41
CA GLY A 7 7.07 31.48 0.06
C GLY A 7 6.59 30.17 0.69
N ASN A 8 5.96 29.28 -0.09
CA ASN A 8 5.30 28.06 0.42
C ASN A 8 5.68 26.80 -0.38
N ILE A 9 6.78 26.83 -1.13
CA ILE A 9 7.26 25.66 -1.87
C ILE A 9 7.92 24.71 -0.88
N ILE A 10 7.28 23.57 -0.66
CA ILE A 10 7.89 22.43 0.05
C ILE A 10 8.67 21.65 -0.99
N ASP A 11 9.95 21.43 -0.71
CA ASP A 11 10.80 20.57 -1.51
C ASP A 11 10.36 19.11 -1.31
N PRO A 12 10.08 18.35 -2.38
CA PRO A 12 9.77 16.92 -2.27
C PRO A 12 10.80 16.15 -1.44
N MET A 13 12.08 16.53 -1.49
CA MET A 13 13.13 15.85 -0.73
C MET A 13 13.00 16.07 0.79
N ASP A 14 12.45 17.21 1.21
CA ASP A 14 12.17 17.49 2.62
C ASP A 14 11.05 16.58 3.15
N VAL A 15 10.13 16.12 2.29
CA VAL A 15 9.07 15.17 2.65
C VAL A 15 9.59 13.73 2.65
N VAL A 16 10.44 13.39 1.68
CA VAL A 16 11.04 12.05 1.56
C VAL A 16 12.00 11.79 2.73
N ASN A 17 12.90 12.72 3.02
CA ASN A 17 13.98 12.55 3.99
C ASN A 17 13.66 13.16 5.37
N GLY A 18 12.60 13.95 5.47
CA GLY A 18 12.31 14.75 6.65
C GLY A 18 13.17 16.02 6.72
N ILE A 19 12.70 17.01 7.48
CA ILE A 19 13.42 18.26 7.72
C ILE A 19 12.97 18.90 9.03
N SER A 20 13.91 19.47 9.79
CA SER A 20 13.58 20.23 11.01
C SER A 20 13.00 21.60 10.68
N LEU A 21 12.16 22.14 11.57
CA LEU A 21 11.61 23.50 11.43
C LEU A 21 12.73 24.55 11.26
N GLN A 22 13.84 24.42 12.01
CA GLN A 22 14.98 25.33 11.91
C GLN A 22 15.58 25.34 10.50
N SER A 23 15.71 24.17 9.88
CA SER A 23 16.27 24.04 8.53
C SER A 23 15.31 24.56 7.46
N LEU A 24 14.00 24.34 7.63
CA LEU A 24 12.95 24.93 6.79
C LEU A 24 13.02 26.47 6.82
N GLN A 25 13.12 27.05 8.01
CA GLN A 25 13.18 28.50 8.19
C GLN A 25 14.49 29.09 7.65
N LYS A 26 15.62 28.39 7.81
CA LYS A 26 16.92 28.81 7.25
C LYS A 26 16.87 28.91 5.73
N ARG A 27 16.15 28.01 5.04
CA ARG A 27 15.96 28.07 3.59
C ARG A 27 15.13 29.29 3.18
N LEU A 28 14.09 29.63 3.94
CA LEU A 28 13.31 30.86 3.72
C LEU A 28 14.17 32.12 3.85
N GLU A 29 15.09 32.17 4.82
CA GLU A 29 16.01 33.31 5.00
C GLU A 29 16.98 33.52 3.83
N GLN A 30 17.29 32.45 3.10
CA GLN A 30 18.17 32.48 1.93
C GLN A 30 17.41 32.76 0.61
N SER A 31 16.09 32.88 0.67
CA SER A 31 15.25 33.15 -0.50
C SER A 31 15.28 34.62 -0.94
N HIS A 32 14.71 34.91 -2.10
CA HIS A 32 14.57 36.27 -2.63
C HIS A 32 13.36 37.05 -2.05
N LEU A 33 12.67 36.50 -1.05
CA LEU A 33 11.49 37.12 -0.43
C LEU A 33 11.85 38.36 0.38
N SER A 34 10.89 39.28 0.51
CA SER A 34 11.06 40.43 1.40
C SER A 34 11.07 39.99 2.89
N ARG A 35 11.71 40.79 3.76
CA ARG A 35 11.76 40.49 5.21
C ARG A 35 10.39 40.25 5.83
N ASN A 36 9.38 41.02 5.42
CA ASN A 36 8.01 40.87 5.93
C ASN A 36 7.36 39.54 5.49
N GLU A 37 7.63 39.10 4.26
CA GLU A 37 7.16 37.83 3.74
C GLU A 37 7.84 36.65 4.43
N ILE A 38 9.15 36.74 4.68
CA ILE A 38 9.93 35.73 5.41
C ILE A 38 9.36 35.55 6.82
N GLU A 39 9.17 36.62 7.58
CA GLU A 39 8.64 36.54 8.95
C GLU A 39 7.22 35.96 8.99
N ARG A 40 6.38 36.31 8.00
CA ARG A 40 5.05 35.71 7.85
C ARG A 40 5.12 34.22 7.54
N ALA A 41 6.00 33.81 6.63
CA ALA A 41 6.18 32.41 6.24
C ALA A 41 6.73 31.57 7.39
N LYS A 42 7.71 32.07 8.16
CA LYS A 42 8.23 31.39 9.37
C LYS A 42 7.15 31.12 10.41
N ARG A 43 6.28 32.11 10.67
CA ARG A 43 5.15 31.94 11.60
C ARG A 43 4.18 30.88 11.10
N ALA A 44 3.86 30.88 9.80
CA ALA A 44 3.00 29.86 9.20
C ALA A 44 3.62 28.45 9.29
N GLN A 45 4.91 28.31 8.98
CA GLN A 45 5.64 27.05 9.12
C GLN A 45 5.67 26.55 10.56
N ALA A 46 5.88 27.42 11.56
CA ALA A 46 5.89 27.02 12.96
C ALA A 46 4.51 26.50 13.45
N ILE A 47 3.43 27.01 12.87
CA ILE A 47 2.07 26.53 13.16
C ILE A 47 1.81 25.20 12.44
N GLN A 48 2.18 25.10 11.16
CA GLN A 48 1.86 23.95 10.33
C GLN A 48 2.80 22.76 10.58
N TYR A 49 4.07 23.02 10.87
CA TYR A 49 5.15 22.05 11.04
C TYR A 49 5.94 22.35 12.34
N PRO A 50 5.29 22.27 13.52
CA PRO A 50 5.91 22.69 14.79
C PRO A 50 7.20 21.93 15.11
N SER A 51 7.28 20.65 14.73
CA SER A 51 8.47 19.82 14.88
C SER A 51 9.29 19.69 13.58
N GLY A 52 8.85 20.33 12.49
CA GLY A 52 9.33 20.05 11.14
C GLY A 52 8.43 19.06 10.40
N ILE A 53 8.97 18.45 9.34
CA ILE A 53 8.31 17.42 8.53
C ILE A 53 8.98 16.08 8.83
N GLU A 54 8.19 15.10 9.26
CA GLU A 54 8.64 13.73 9.45
C GLU A 54 8.87 13.03 8.10
N PRO A 55 9.88 12.15 7.99
CA PRO A 55 10.16 11.42 6.76
C PRO A 55 9.06 10.40 6.46
N ILE A 56 8.52 10.43 5.24
CA ILE A 56 7.58 9.39 4.75
C ILE A 56 8.16 8.51 3.63
N GLY A 57 9.36 8.81 3.15
CA GLY A 57 9.99 8.11 2.04
C GLY A 57 9.35 8.39 0.68
N SER A 58 9.97 7.85 -0.37
CA SER A 58 9.56 8.06 -1.77
C SER A 58 8.20 7.43 -2.07
N ASP A 59 7.98 6.20 -1.62
CA ASP A 59 6.72 5.49 -1.79
C ASP A 59 5.58 6.17 -1.01
N GLY A 60 5.87 6.67 0.20
CA GLY A 60 4.90 7.44 0.97
C GLY A 60 4.47 8.72 0.25
N LEU A 61 5.44 9.48 -0.28
CA LEU A 61 5.14 10.67 -1.08
C LEU A 61 4.37 10.32 -2.36
N ARG A 62 4.73 9.24 -3.05
CA ARG A 62 4.03 8.77 -4.26
C ARG A 62 2.58 8.44 -3.96
N LEU A 63 2.34 7.67 -2.90
CA LEU A 63 0.98 7.33 -2.47
C LEU A 63 0.19 8.57 -2.06
N PHE A 64 0.80 9.48 -1.30
CA PHE A 64 0.18 10.75 -0.91
C PHE A 64 -0.31 11.53 -2.14
N LEU A 65 0.56 11.75 -3.12
CA LEU A 65 0.22 12.50 -4.33
C LEU A 65 -0.86 11.81 -5.17
N LEU A 66 -0.77 10.49 -5.36
CA LEU A 66 -1.74 9.73 -6.15
C LEU A 66 -3.10 9.56 -5.45
N SER A 67 -3.15 9.73 -4.13
CA SER A 67 -4.40 9.66 -3.34
C SER A 67 -5.26 10.91 -3.45
N HIS A 68 -4.72 12.02 -3.99
CA HIS A 68 -5.46 13.26 -4.14
C HIS A 68 -6.39 13.24 -5.34
N ASP A 69 -7.56 13.84 -5.17
CA ASP A 69 -8.56 13.98 -6.22
C ASP A 69 -8.03 14.84 -7.37
N ILE A 70 -8.16 14.33 -8.59
CA ILE A 70 -7.73 14.96 -9.84
C ILE A 70 -8.44 16.30 -10.11
N PHE A 71 -9.59 16.53 -9.51
CA PHE A 71 -10.34 17.79 -9.66
C PHE A 71 -9.85 18.90 -8.72
N GLN A 72 -9.00 18.58 -7.74
CA GLN A 72 -8.43 19.61 -6.86
C GLN A 72 -7.34 20.41 -7.59
N GLN A 73 -7.53 21.74 -7.64
CA GLN A 73 -6.57 22.65 -8.29
C GLN A 73 -5.24 22.79 -7.53
N SER A 74 -5.22 22.44 -6.24
CA SER A 74 -4.04 22.53 -5.39
C SER A 74 -4.04 21.41 -4.35
N ILE A 75 -2.89 20.77 -4.17
CA ILE A 75 -2.68 19.78 -3.12
C ILE A 75 -2.21 20.51 -1.86
N ARG A 76 -2.97 20.36 -0.77
CA ARG A 76 -2.54 20.86 0.54
C ARG A 76 -1.65 19.81 1.19
N PHE A 77 -0.38 20.13 1.34
CA PHE A 77 0.54 19.35 2.17
C PHE A 77 0.20 19.55 3.64
N ASP A 78 -0.41 18.53 4.23
CA ASP A 78 -0.85 18.50 5.63
C ASP A 78 -0.15 17.33 6.35
N PRO A 79 0.59 17.58 7.43
CA PRO A 79 1.25 16.53 8.21
C PRO A 79 0.32 15.39 8.64
N THR A 80 -0.96 15.68 8.90
CA THR A 80 -1.93 14.65 9.32
C THR A 80 -2.15 13.59 8.23
N GLN A 81 -1.97 13.95 6.97
CA GLN A 81 -2.06 13.03 5.83
C GLN A 81 -0.79 12.19 5.68
N PHE A 82 0.35 12.68 6.15
CA PHE A 82 1.58 11.90 6.21
C PHE A 82 1.48 10.78 7.26
N ASP A 83 0.94 11.09 8.43
CA ASP A 83 0.64 10.07 9.47
C ASP A 83 -0.30 9.00 8.95
N TYR A 84 -1.22 9.38 8.08
CA TYR A 84 -2.14 8.46 7.44
C TYR A 84 -1.41 7.48 6.51
N VAL A 85 -0.53 7.99 5.64
CA VAL A 85 0.31 7.17 4.76
C VAL A 85 1.22 6.24 5.55
N SER A 86 1.91 6.73 6.58
CA SER A 86 2.79 5.92 7.42
C SER A 86 2.05 4.79 8.14
N ARG A 87 0.87 5.09 8.70
CA ARG A 87 0.00 4.07 9.33
C ARG A 87 -0.43 3.00 8.33
N TYR A 88 -0.67 3.39 7.09
CA TYR A 88 -1.08 2.46 6.05
C TYR A 88 0.05 1.52 5.62
N CYS A 89 1.26 2.04 5.36
CA CYS A 89 2.44 1.21 5.10
C CYS A 89 2.72 0.25 6.27
N ASN A 90 2.58 0.73 7.51
CA ASN A 90 2.70 -0.13 8.70
C ASN A 90 1.65 -1.25 8.76
N LYS A 91 0.40 -0.99 8.36
CA LYS A 91 -0.64 -2.03 8.27
C LYS A 91 -0.24 -3.08 7.22
N PHE A 92 0.35 -2.65 6.11
CA PHE A 92 0.86 -3.55 5.07
C PHE A 92 1.97 -4.46 5.60
N TRP A 93 2.97 -3.87 6.28
CA TRP A 93 4.05 -4.62 6.93
C TRP A 93 3.54 -5.61 7.98
N ASN A 94 2.56 -5.22 8.80
CA ASN A 94 1.98 -6.12 9.80
C ASN A 94 1.25 -7.31 9.17
N ALA A 95 0.51 -7.09 8.09
CA ALA A 95 -0.15 -8.17 7.35
C ALA A 95 0.87 -9.12 6.71
N TYR A 96 1.90 -8.55 6.08
CA TYR A 96 3.04 -9.29 5.53
C TYR A 96 3.69 -10.20 6.58
N LYS A 97 4.07 -9.61 7.72
CA LYS A 97 4.70 -10.31 8.83
C LYS A 97 3.83 -11.44 9.36
N TYR A 98 2.53 -11.21 9.54
CA TYR A 98 1.60 -12.25 9.95
C TYR A 98 1.60 -13.43 8.97
N VAL A 99 1.44 -13.16 7.66
CA VAL A 99 1.39 -14.21 6.65
C VAL A 99 2.71 -14.98 6.62
N LYS A 100 3.84 -14.30 6.46
CA LYS A 100 5.14 -14.98 6.30
C LYS A 100 5.61 -15.68 7.57
N GLU A 101 5.64 -14.97 8.71
CA GLU A 101 6.29 -15.49 9.92
C GLU A 101 5.37 -16.36 10.78
N PHE A 102 4.05 -16.18 10.71
CA PHE A 102 3.12 -16.92 11.54
C PHE A 102 2.26 -17.89 10.74
N ALA A 103 1.60 -17.42 9.68
CA ALA A 103 0.70 -18.29 8.92
C ALA A 103 1.47 -19.37 8.16
N LEU A 104 2.63 -19.05 7.59
CA LEU A 104 3.42 -19.96 6.75
C LEU A 104 4.58 -20.63 7.48
N ALA A 105 4.69 -20.46 8.80
CA ALA A 105 5.85 -20.88 9.60
C ALA A 105 6.23 -22.37 9.45
N ASP A 106 5.22 -23.24 9.28
CA ASP A 106 5.38 -24.68 9.14
C ASP A 106 5.10 -25.19 7.71
N MET A 107 5.00 -24.29 6.74
CA MET A 107 4.77 -24.61 5.33
C MET A 107 6.04 -24.38 4.52
N ASN A 108 6.43 -25.36 3.69
CA ASN A 108 7.43 -25.12 2.65
C ASN A 108 6.78 -24.43 1.43
N PHE A 109 6.51 -23.13 1.56
CA PHE A 109 5.87 -22.32 0.51
C PHE A 109 6.83 -21.90 -0.62
N HIS A 110 8.12 -22.23 -0.50
CA HIS A 110 9.12 -22.04 -1.57
C HIS A 110 9.21 -23.22 -2.54
N ASN A 111 8.29 -24.18 -2.46
CA ASN A 111 8.16 -25.23 -3.47
C ASN A 111 7.56 -24.66 -4.76
N GLU A 112 7.90 -25.24 -5.92
CA GLU A 112 7.47 -24.69 -7.22
C GLU A 112 5.95 -24.69 -7.41
N ASN A 113 5.25 -25.66 -6.82
CA ASN A 113 3.79 -25.79 -6.92
C ASN A 113 3.05 -24.64 -6.23
N ILE A 114 3.54 -24.17 -5.08
CA ILE A 114 2.95 -23.06 -4.32
C ILE A 114 3.41 -21.72 -4.89
N LEU A 115 4.69 -21.60 -5.24
CA LEU A 115 5.22 -20.39 -5.87
C LEU A 115 4.40 -20.03 -7.11
N ASN A 116 4.15 -21.01 -7.99
CA ASN A 116 3.50 -20.81 -9.28
C ASN A 116 1.99 -21.09 -9.26
N ILE A 117 1.37 -21.14 -8.07
CA ILE A 117 -0.07 -21.40 -7.98
C ILE A 117 -0.86 -20.29 -8.68
N ASN A 118 -1.81 -20.69 -9.51
CA ASN A 118 -2.64 -19.77 -10.28
C ASN A 118 -4.07 -19.66 -9.72
N TYR A 119 -4.84 -18.71 -10.24
CA TYR A 119 -6.20 -18.43 -9.80
C TYR A 119 -7.12 -19.67 -9.89
N ASP A 120 -7.05 -20.41 -10.99
CA ASP A 120 -7.96 -21.55 -11.26
C ASP A 120 -7.67 -22.72 -10.29
N GLN A 121 -6.41 -22.88 -9.86
CA GLN A 121 -6.03 -23.83 -8.81
C GLN A 121 -6.52 -23.37 -7.43
N ILE A 122 -6.42 -22.07 -7.13
CA ILE A 122 -6.94 -21.48 -5.89
C ILE A 122 -8.45 -21.64 -5.80
N GLU A 123 -9.18 -21.37 -6.89
CA GLU A 123 -10.64 -21.50 -6.94
C GLU A 123 -11.11 -22.91 -6.57
N LYS A 124 -10.47 -23.95 -7.13
CA LYS A 124 -10.71 -25.35 -6.76
C LYS A 124 -10.36 -25.64 -5.31
N LEU A 125 -9.26 -25.08 -4.82
CA LEU A 125 -8.78 -25.27 -3.46
C LEU A 125 -9.78 -24.72 -2.42
N VAL A 126 -10.44 -23.60 -2.73
CA VAL A 126 -11.38 -22.92 -1.82
C VAL A 126 -12.83 -23.38 -1.98
N GLU A 127 -13.13 -24.25 -2.96
CA GLU A 127 -14.48 -24.61 -3.38
C GLU A 127 -15.41 -25.00 -2.22
N ASN A 128 -14.90 -25.73 -1.24
CA ASN A 128 -15.69 -26.27 -0.13
C ASN A 128 -15.82 -25.33 1.07
N ARG A 129 -15.28 -24.10 1.01
CA ARG A 129 -15.23 -23.20 2.16
C ARG A 129 -15.70 -21.79 1.78
N LEU A 130 -16.93 -21.47 2.21
CA LEU A 130 -17.66 -20.25 1.83
C LEU A 130 -16.86 -18.96 2.04
N VAL A 131 -16.18 -18.83 3.17
CA VAL A 131 -15.39 -17.64 3.52
C VAL A 131 -14.15 -17.47 2.62
N ASP A 132 -13.54 -18.57 2.20
CA ASP A 132 -12.36 -18.58 1.34
C ASP A 132 -12.77 -18.22 -0.10
N ARG A 133 -13.92 -18.76 -0.57
CA ARG A 133 -14.52 -18.34 -1.84
C ARG A 133 -14.89 -16.86 -1.85
N TRP A 134 -15.44 -16.37 -0.73
CA TRP A 134 -15.86 -14.99 -0.61
C TRP A 134 -14.68 -14.02 -0.78
N ILE A 135 -13.55 -14.23 -0.08
CA ILE A 135 -12.40 -13.33 -0.19
C ILE A 135 -11.77 -13.37 -1.59
N LEU A 136 -11.76 -14.55 -2.23
CA LEU A 136 -11.25 -14.70 -3.60
C LEU A 136 -12.13 -13.93 -4.60
N ASN A 137 -13.45 -13.97 -4.42
CA ASN A 137 -14.40 -13.20 -5.22
C ASN A 137 -14.25 -11.69 -4.98
N GLU A 138 -14.14 -11.24 -3.72
CA GLU A 138 -13.92 -9.83 -3.40
C GLU A 138 -12.62 -9.29 -4.00
N LEU A 139 -11.53 -10.09 -3.96
CA LEU A 139 -10.30 -9.75 -4.66
C LEU A 139 -10.52 -9.59 -6.17
N ASN A 140 -11.25 -10.51 -6.81
CA ASN A 140 -11.53 -10.42 -8.25
C ASN A 140 -12.35 -9.17 -8.61
N LYS A 141 -13.35 -8.81 -7.80
CA LYS A 141 -14.10 -7.55 -7.94
C LYS A 141 -13.20 -6.32 -7.75
N THR A 142 -12.27 -6.38 -6.79
CA THR A 142 -11.26 -5.33 -6.57
C THR A 142 -10.36 -5.15 -7.78
N ILE A 143 -9.85 -6.25 -8.35
CA ILE A 143 -9.02 -6.25 -9.56
C ILE A 143 -9.76 -5.56 -10.72
N GLY A 144 -11.02 -5.92 -10.96
CA GLY A 144 -11.84 -5.28 -12.00
C GLY A 144 -11.93 -3.76 -11.82
N LYS A 145 -12.33 -3.30 -10.63
CA LYS A 145 -12.46 -1.87 -10.33
C LYS A 145 -11.15 -1.11 -10.44
N ILE A 146 -10.05 -1.68 -9.95
CA ILE A 146 -8.72 -1.04 -10.03
C ILE A 146 -8.29 -0.91 -11.49
N ASN A 147 -8.46 -1.98 -12.29
CA ASN A 147 -8.12 -1.94 -13.70
C ASN A 147 -8.90 -0.87 -14.46
N ASP A 148 -10.19 -0.68 -14.16
CA ASP A 148 -10.99 0.38 -14.75
C ASP A 148 -10.53 1.78 -14.30
N CYS A 149 -10.16 1.93 -13.02
CA CYS A 149 -9.62 3.19 -12.52
C CYS A 149 -8.27 3.54 -13.16
N LEU A 150 -7.38 2.56 -13.33
CA LEU A 150 -6.08 2.74 -13.97
C LEU A 150 -6.23 3.13 -15.44
N LYS A 151 -7.16 2.50 -16.18
CA LYS A 151 -7.47 2.86 -17.58
C LYS A 151 -7.98 4.29 -17.72
N ASN A 152 -8.76 4.76 -16.75
CA ASN A 152 -9.36 6.10 -16.75
C ASN A 152 -8.51 7.16 -16.05
N TYR A 153 -7.27 6.84 -15.65
CA TYR A 153 -6.37 7.73 -14.90
C TYR A 153 -6.95 8.25 -13.57
N THR A 154 -7.93 7.54 -12.99
CA THR A 154 -8.54 7.88 -11.69
C THR A 154 -7.80 7.16 -10.54
N PHE A 155 -6.51 7.47 -10.37
CA PHE A 155 -5.63 6.79 -9.41
C PHE A 155 -6.09 6.88 -7.95
N HIS A 156 -6.62 8.03 -7.54
CA HIS A 156 -7.16 8.23 -6.19
C HIS A 156 -8.29 7.24 -5.87
N LEU A 157 -9.19 6.96 -6.83
CA LEU A 157 -10.24 5.95 -6.66
C LEU A 157 -9.69 4.53 -6.61
N ALA A 158 -8.66 4.24 -7.40
CA ALA A 158 -7.96 2.96 -7.35
C ALA A 158 -7.37 2.71 -5.95
N ILE A 159 -6.67 3.70 -5.39
CA ILE A 159 -6.07 3.63 -4.05
C ILE A 159 -7.14 3.46 -2.98
N VAL A 160 -8.24 4.23 -3.04
CA VAL A 160 -9.36 4.09 -2.08
C VAL A 160 -9.93 2.66 -2.13
N ARG A 161 -10.20 2.12 -3.32
CA ARG A 161 -10.72 0.74 -3.45
C ARG A 161 -9.71 -0.30 -2.97
N LEU A 162 -8.45 -0.15 -3.35
CA LEU A 162 -7.38 -1.08 -3.01
C LEU A 162 -7.14 -1.11 -1.49
N ARG A 163 -7.13 0.06 -0.86
CA ARG A 163 -7.08 0.21 0.59
C ARG A 163 -8.24 -0.47 1.28
N ASP A 164 -9.46 -0.17 0.85
CA ASP A 164 -10.65 -0.72 1.49
C ASP A 164 -10.65 -2.26 1.38
N SER A 165 -10.28 -2.80 0.22
CA SER A 165 -10.10 -4.25 0.01
C SER A 165 -9.02 -4.84 0.93
N PHE A 166 -7.86 -4.19 1.01
CA PHE A 166 -6.74 -4.70 1.79
C PHE A 166 -6.98 -4.62 3.30
N ILE A 167 -7.50 -3.51 3.80
CA ILE A 167 -7.71 -3.31 5.23
C ILE A 167 -8.95 -4.07 5.69
N LYS A 168 -10.11 -3.81 5.08
CA LYS A 168 -11.38 -4.35 5.60
C LYS A 168 -11.54 -5.82 5.24
N ASP A 169 -11.39 -6.16 3.95
CA ASP A 169 -11.70 -7.51 3.48
C ASP A 169 -10.57 -8.49 3.84
N PHE A 170 -9.30 -8.10 3.61
CA PHE A 170 -8.16 -8.97 3.87
C PHE A 170 -7.65 -8.91 5.31
N CYS A 171 -7.24 -7.74 5.82
CA CYS A 171 -6.63 -7.66 7.15
C CYS A 171 -7.61 -7.86 8.30
N ASP A 172 -8.69 -7.08 8.34
CA ASP A 172 -9.59 -7.04 9.49
C ASP A 172 -10.53 -8.24 9.52
N PHE A 173 -10.88 -8.79 8.35
CA PHE A 173 -11.76 -9.95 8.25
C PHE A 173 -10.99 -11.24 7.96
N TYR A 174 -10.37 -11.39 6.78
CA TYR A 174 -9.85 -12.69 6.36
C TYR A 174 -8.65 -13.19 7.20
N ILE A 175 -7.69 -12.31 7.51
CA ILE A 175 -6.55 -12.64 8.38
C ILE A 175 -7.02 -13.03 9.79
N GLU A 176 -8.03 -12.34 10.34
CA GLU A 176 -8.58 -12.72 11.65
C GLU A 176 -9.28 -14.09 11.58
N PHE A 177 -10.03 -14.34 10.50
CA PHE A 177 -10.69 -15.63 10.29
C PHE A 177 -9.70 -16.78 10.06
N SER A 178 -8.59 -16.54 9.36
CA SER A 178 -7.56 -17.54 9.08
C SER A 178 -6.84 -18.01 10.34
N LYS A 179 -6.80 -17.21 11.41
CA LYS A 179 -6.19 -17.61 12.69
C LYS A 179 -6.86 -18.85 13.29
N ILE A 180 -8.15 -19.09 13.02
CA ILE A 180 -8.89 -20.25 13.57
C ILE A 180 -8.25 -21.57 13.09
N PRO A 181 -8.22 -21.89 11.79
CA PRO A 181 -7.61 -23.13 11.30
C PRO A 181 -6.09 -23.19 11.45
N ILE A 182 -5.40 -22.03 11.53
CA ILE A 182 -3.95 -21.99 11.71
C ILE A 182 -3.55 -22.33 13.16
N LYS A 183 -4.28 -21.82 14.16
CA LYS A 183 -3.97 -22.03 15.58
C LYS A 183 -4.58 -23.31 16.14
N GLN A 184 -5.82 -23.62 15.77
CA GLN A 184 -6.44 -24.88 16.16
C GLN A 184 -5.80 -25.96 15.29
N GLN A 185 -5.50 -27.13 15.85
CA GLN A 185 -5.08 -28.34 15.11
C GLN A 185 -6.26 -28.84 14.24
N SER A 186 -6.73 -27.98 13.33
CA SER A 186 -7.73 -28.29 12.33
C SER A 186 -7.18 -29.37 11.40
N ILE A 187 -8.06 -30.05 10.67
CA ILE A 187 -7.66 -31.05 9.69
C ILE A 187 -6.55 -30.46 8.81
N ASP A 188 -5.39 -31.12 8.73
CA ASP A 188 -4.17 -30.59 8.09
C ASP A 188 -4.43 -29.99 6.70
N LYS A 189 -5.39 -30.56 5.96
CA LYS A 189 -5.83 -30.08 4.65
C LYS A 189 -6.50 -28.70 4.68
N ILE A 190 -7.31 -28.40 5.70
CA ILE A 190 -7.97 -27.09 5.82
C ILE A 190 -6.92 -26.02 6.14
N LYS A 191 -6.01 -26.33 7.06
CA LYS A 191 -4.91 -25.44 7.41
C LYS A 191 -4.04 -25.13 6.19
N SER A 192 -3.59 -26.15 5.45
CA SER A 192 -2.75 -25.96 4.27
C SER A 192 -3.46 -25.18 3.16
N ASN A 193 -4.75 -25.42 2.94
CA ASN A 193 -5.55 -24.63 2.00
C ASN A 193 -5.57 -23.14 2.37
N VAL A 194 -5.83 -22.82 3.65
CA VAL A 194 -5.87 -21.43 4.12
C VAL A 194 -4.48 -20.77 4.04
N GLN A 195 -3.42 -21.51 4.33
CA GLN A 195 -2.03 -21.03 4.17
C GLN A 195 -1.73 -20.68 2.71
N ILE A 196 -2.07 -21.56 1.78
CA ILE A 196 -1.89 -21.34 0.34
C ILE A 196 -2.71 -20.13 -0.13
N LEU A 197 -3.96 -19.99 0.33
CA LEU A 197 -4.80 -18.85 -0.02
C LEU A 197 -4.23 -17.54 0.54
N LEU A 198 -3.77 -17.49 1.80
CA LEU A 198 -3.13 -16.30 2.36
C LEU A 198 -1.89 -15.88 1.57
N TYR A 199 -1.04 -16.84 1.21
CA TYR A 199 0.13 -16.61 0.37
C TYR A 199 -0.26 -16.01 -0.98
N PHE A 200 -1.24 -16.62 -1.65
CA PHE A 200 -1.76 -16.13 -2.93
C PHE A 200 -2.34 -14.71 -2.81
N LEU A 201 -3.21 -14.46 -1.83
CA LEU A 201 -3.82 -13.14 -1.61
C LEU A 201 -2.75 -12.07 -1.37
N LEU A 202 -1.75 -12.34 -0.53
CA LEU A 202 -0.66 -11.40 -0.25
C LEU A 202 0.12 -11.07 -1.52
N LYS A 203 0.47 -12.08 -2.34
CA LYS A 203 1.11 -11.85 -3.65
C LYS A 203 0.27 -10.97 -4.56
N GLN A 204 -1.02 -11.25 -4.66
CA GLN A 204 -1.93 -10.45 -5.49
C GLN A 204 -2.00 -9.01 -5.01
N TYR A 205 -2.03 -8.77 -3.69
CA TYR A 205 -1.95 -7.42 -3.16
C TYR A 205 -0.62 -6.74 -3.48
N LEU A 206 0.53 -7.41 -3.30
CA LEU A 206 1.84 -6.86 -3.68
C LEU A 206 1.84 -6.38 -5.13
N ILE A 207 1.36 -7.20 -6.07
CA ILE A 207 1.28 -6.81 -7.48
C ILE A 207 0.33 -5.62 -7.68
N LEU A 208 -0.86 -5.63 -7.04
CA LEU A 208 -1.83 -4.54 -7.16
C LEU A 208 -1.30 -3.20 -6.62
N TYR A 209 -0.51 -3.23 -5.55
CA TYR A 209 0.09 -2.05 -4.93
C TYR A 209 1.33 -1.53 -5.66
N HIS A 210 2.01 -2.36 -6.45
CA HIS A 210 3.29 -2.02 -7.06
C HIS A 210 3.30 -0.70 -7.86
N PRO A 211 2.25 -0.34 -8.63
CA PRO A 211 2.19 0.97 -9.30
C PRO A 211 2.22 2.18 -8.35
N PHE A 212 1.83 1.99 -7.09
CA PHE A 212 1.69 3.03 -6.07
C PHE A 212 2.82 3.01 -5.03
N LEU A 213 3.35 1.83 -4.70
CA LEU A 213 4.38 1.60 -3.67
C LEU A 213 5.50 0.70 -4.23
N PRO A 214 6.21 1.13 -5.30
CA PRO A 214 7.12 0.26 -6.05
C PRO A 214 8.29 -0.27 -5.21
N ALA A 215 8.93 0.56 -4.37
CA ALA A 215 10.10 0.13 -3.62
C ALA A 215 9.72 -0.86 -2.50
N MET A 216 8.70 -0.52 -1.71
CA MET A 216 8.22 -1.34 -0.60
C MET A 216 7.70 -2.68 -1.11
N THR A 217 6.86 -2.68 -2.15
CA THR A 217 6.28 -3.94 -2.66
C THR A 217 7.31 -4.84 -3.31
N GLU A 218 8.33 -4.28 -3.98
CA GLU A 218 9.44 -5.05 -4.55
C GLU A 218 10.26 -5.73 -3.45
N GLU A 219 10.62 -5.01 -2.38
CA GLU A 219 11.37 -5.58 -1.25
C GLU A 219 10.59 -6.74 -0.60
N LEU A 220 9.31 -6.53 -0.30
CA LEU A 220 8.46 -7.57 0.28
C LEU A 220 8.26 -8.76 -0.66
N TRP A 221 8.20 -8.53 -1.96
CA TRP A 221 8.09 -9.60 -2.95
C TRP A 221 9.36 -10.44 -3.03
N GLN A 222 10.53 -9.82 -3.06
CA GLN A 222 11.81 -10.53 -3.07
C GLN A 222 11.96 -11.40 -1.82
N ASP A 223 11.62 -10.85 -0.66
CA ASP A 223 11.68 -11.56 0.62
C ASP A 223 10.61 -12.67 0.72
N LEU A 224 9.39 -12.45 0.21
CA LEU A 224 8.32 -13.47 0.18
C LEU A 224 8.62 -14.62 -0.78
N THR A 225 9.21 -14.33 -1.94
CA THR A 225 9.46 -15.35 -2.98
C THR A 225 10.86 -15.95 -2.89
N ASN A 226 11.70 -15.42 -2.00
CA ASN A 226 13.12 -15.75 -1.88
C ASN A 226 13.85 -15.61 -3.23
N GLY A 227 13.50 -14.57 -4.00
CA GLY A 227 14.02 -14.26 -5.33
C GLY A 227 13.65 -15.25 -6.44
N LYS A 228 12.89 -16.32 -6.15
CA LYS A 228 12.62 -17.41 -7.11
C LYS A 228 11.64 -17.05 -8.23
N GLN A 229 10.96 -15.91 -8.13
CA GLN A 229 9.99 -15.45 -9.13
C GLN A 229 10.45 -14.22 -9.92
N GLY A 230 11.72 -13.85 -9.78
CA GLY A 230 12.26 -12.62 -10.38
C GLY A 230 11.65 -11.36 -9.78
N TYR A 231 11.82 -10.24 -10.47
CA TYR A 231 11.35 -8.93 -10.00
C TYR A 231 9.83 -8.78 -10.12
N LEU A 232 9.23 -8.09 -9.14
CA LEU A 232 7.80 -7.80 -9.12
C LEU A 232 7.39 -6.93 -10.30
N ILE A 233 8.24 -5.97 -10.68
CA ILE A 233 8.01 -5.10 -11.84
C ILE A 233 7.86 -5.84 -13.18
N HIS A 234 8.36 -7.08 -13.28
CA HIS A 234 8.23 -7.92 -14.47
C HIS A 234 6.99 -8.82 -14.46
N GLN A 235 6.23 -8.86 -13.36
CA GLN A 235 5.05 -9.69 -13.25
C GLN A 235 3.87 -9.09 -14.03
N LEU A 236 2.99 -9.95 -14.52
CA LEU A 236 1.77 -9.52 -15.17
C LEU A 236 0.82 -8.88 -14.16
N TYR A 237 0.27 -7.72 -14.51
CA TYR A 237 -0.74 -7.08 -13.68
C TYR A 237 -2.04 -7.91 -13.69
N PRO A 238 -2.74 -8.08 -12.55
CA PRO A 238 -3.87 -8.99 -12.46
C PRO A 238 -5.04 -8.55 -13.34
N THR A 239 -5.64 -9.50 -14.05
CA THR A 239 -6.85 -9.29 -14.85
C THR A 239 -8.05 -9.98 -14.22
N ILE A 240 -9.25 -9.44 -14.47
CA ILE A 240 -10.48 -10.07 -13.98
C ILE A 240 -10.63 -11.47 -14.57
N LYS A 241 -10.95 -12.44 -13.73
CA LYS A 241 -11.38 -13.78 -14.16
C LYS A 241 -12.91 -13.78 -14.24
N LYS A 242 -13.47 -14.32 -15.32
CA LYS A 242 -14.93 -14.51 -15.40
C LYS A 242 -15.31 -15.53 -14.34
N ILE A 243 -16.14 -15.12 -13.39
CA ILE A 243 -16.73 -16.05 -12.43
C ILE A 243 -17.89 -16.71 -13.16
N GLU A 244 -17.77 -18.00 -13.46
CA GLU A 244 -18.92 -18.78 -13.88
C GLU A 244 -19.90 -18.85 -12.70
N LYS A 245 -21.15 -18.42 -12.94
CA LYS A 245 -22.18 -18.31 -11.90
C LYS A 245 -22.63 -19.67 -11.41
#